data_AF-A0A9D7NEH9-F1
#
_entry.id   AF-A0A9D7NEH9-F1
#
_cell.length_a   1.000
_cell.length_b   1.000
_cell.length_c   1.000
_cell.angle_alpha   90.00
_cell.angle_beta   90.00
_cell.angle_gamma   90.00
#
_symmetry.space_group_name_H-M   'P 1'
#
loop_
_entity.id
_entity.type
_entity.pdbx_description
1 polymer ?
#
loop_
_entity_poly.entity_id
_entity_poly.type
_entity_poly.pdbx_seq_one_letter_code
_entity_poly.pdbx_strand_id
1 'polypeptide(L)'
;MFRLLLLLFLFPVVIFSQNTAKRMLEHADIAKWKNIESSKISGDGRWVAYVVKPLEGDAELRLYDAQTEKTYAVPRAEKPQFQSG
;
A
#
# COMPACT_ATOMS: atom_id res chain seq x y z
N MET A 1 7.78 -43.04 -26.89
CA MET A 1 8.77 -42.81 -25.81
C MET A 1 9.00 -41.31 -25.54
N PHE A 2 9.16 -40.46 -26.56
CA PHE A 2 9.32 -39.00 -26.40
C PHE A 2 8.14 -38.28 -25.69
N ARG A 3 6.89 -38.69 -25.95
CA ARG A 3 5.70 -38.14 -25.28
C ARG A 3 5.66 -38.39 -23.75
N LEU A 4 6.24 -39.50 -23.30
CA LEU A 4 6.30 -39.85 -21.87
C LEU A 4 7.37 -39.02 -21.14
N LEU A 5 8.49 -38.73 -21.81
CA LEU A 5 9.55 -37.84 -21.33
C LEU A 5 9.09 -36.39 -21.20
N LEU A 6 8.27 -35.91 -22.14
CA LEU A 6 7.65 -34.58 -22.09
C LEU A 6 6.72 -34.42 -20.88
N LEU A 7 5.90 -35.43 -20.59
CA LEU A 7 5.02 -35.45 -19.40
C LEU A 7 5.81 -35.49 -18.08
N LEU A 8 6.93 -36.21 -18.04
CA LEU A 8 7.81 -36.29 -16.87
C LEU A 8 8.50 -34.94 -16.59
N PHE A 9 8.87 -34.19 -17.64
CA PHE A 9 9.56 -32.90 -17.51
C PHE A 9 8.62 -31.75 -17.11
N LEU A 10 7.32 -31.87 -17.37
CA LEU A 10 6.28 -30.89 -16.98
C LEU A 10 5.75 -31.08 -15.55
N PHE A 11 6.01 -32.22 -14.92
CA PHE A 11 5.55 -32.55 -13.57
C PHE A 11 6.07 -31.63 -12.43
N PRO A 12 7.33 -31.15 -12.41
CA PRO A 12 7.84 -30.35 -11.28
C PRO A 12 7.20 -28.95 -11.18
N VAL A 13 6.65 -28.39 -12.26
CA VAL A 13 6.00 -27.06 -12.25
C VAL A 13 4.78 -27.01 -11.32
N VAL A 14 4.10 -28.13 -11.13
CA VAL A 14 2.89 -28.22 -10.30
C VAL A 14 3.23 -28.28 -8.80
N ILE A 15 4.45 -28.71 -8.44
CA ILE A 15 4.87 -28.91 -7.04
C ILE A 15 5.28 -27.57 -6.39
N PHE A 16 5.89 -26.65 -7.15
CA PHE A 16 6.27 -25.33 -6.65
C PHE A 16 5.08 -24.35 -6.48
N SER A 17 3.89 -24.73 -6.91
CA SER A 17 2.65 -23.94 -6.74
C SER A 17 1.92 -24.27 -5.41
N GLN A 18 2.47 -25.17 -4.59
CA GLN A 18 1.86 -25.56 -3.32
C GLN A 18 2.18 -24.52 -2.24
N ASN A 19 1.39 -23.45 -2.27
CA ASN A 19 0.88 -22.69 -1.14
C ASN A 19 1.91 -22.40 -0.03
N THR A 20 2.61 -21.27 -0.15
CA THR A 20 3.28 -20.65 1.00
C THR A 20 2.24 -20.39 2.07
N ALA A 21 2.33 -21.07 3.21
CA ALA A 21 1.45 -20.84 4.34
C ALA A 21 1.47 -19.34 4.68
N LYS A 22 0.32 -18.68 4.56
CA LYS A 22 0.21 -17.26 4.90
C LYS A 22 0.63 -17.09 6.36
N ARG A 23 1.53 -16.15 6.61
CA ARG A 23 1.95 -15.81 7.98
C ARG A 23 0.70 -15.46 8.81
N MET A 24 0.60 -16.03 10.01
CA MET A 24 -0.47 -15.68 10.95
C MET A 24 -0.38 -14.20 11.34
N LEU A 25 -1.55 -13.57 11.50
CA LEU A 25 -1.63 -12.19 11.97
C LEU A 25 -1.32 -12.13 13.47
N GLU A 26 -0.43 -11.24 13.86
CA GLU A 26 -0.05 -11.00 15.25
C GLU A 26 -0.52 -9.60 15.71
N HIS A 27 -0.54 -9.35 17.03
CA HIS A 27 -0.97 -8.06 17.57
C HIS A 27 -0.14 -6.87 17.04
N ALA A 28 1.16 -7.10 16.82
CA ALA A 28 2.06 -6.12 16.23
C ALA A 28 1.70 -5.73 14.78
N ASP A 29 0.99 -6.60 14.05
CA ASP A 29 0.49 -6.25 12.71
C ASP A 29 -0.69 -5.30 12.79
N ILE A 30 -1.54 -5.46 13.81
CA ILE A 30 -2.68 -4.57 14.07
C ILE A 30 -2.18 -3.18 14.47
N ALA A 31 -1.14 -3.10 15.31
CA ALA A 31 -0.52 -1.83 15.70
C ALA A 31 0.00 -1.02 14.49
N LYS A 32 0.45 -1.71 13.44
CA LYS A 32 0.94 -1.10 12.19
C LYS A 32 -0.16 -0.77 11.20
N TRP A 33 -1.42 -1.09 11.50
CA TRP A 33 -2.54 -0.81 10.62
C TRP A 33 -2.68 0.70 10.42
N LYS A 34 -2.69 1.13 9.15
CA LYS A 34 -2.70 2.54 8.77
C LYS A 34 -4.13 2.99 8.49
N ASN A 35 -4.63 3.91 9.29
CA ASN A 35 -5.88 4.62 9.02
C ASN A 35 -5.60 5.85 8.15
N ILE A 36 -6.53 6.14 7.23
CA ILE A 36 -6.50 7.37 6.45
C ILE A 36 -7.51 8.35 7.04
N GLU A 37 -7.02 9.53 7.39
CA GLU A 37 -7.79 10.60 8.03
C GLU A 37 -7.55 11.94 7.31
N SER A 38 -8.36 12.95 7.65
CA SER A 38 -8.16 14.34 7.21
C SER A 38 -7.96 14.53 5.69
N SER A 39 -8.67 13.75 4.87
CA SER A 39 -8.59 13.86 3.42
C SER A 39 -9.16 15.19 2.91
N LYS A 40 -8.39 15.89 2.07
CA LYS A 40 -8.76 17.15 1.42
C LYS A 40 -8.29 17.16 -0.02
N ILE A 41 -9.00 17.89 -0.86
CA ILE A 41 -8.66 18.12 -2.26
C ILE A 41 -8.52 19.64 -2.46
N SER A 42 -7.53 20.07 -3.22
CA SER A 42 -7.37 21.49 -3.57
C SER A 42 -8.51 21.98 -4.46
N GLY A 43 -8.74 23.29 -4.49
CA GLY A 43 -9.84 23.88 -5.27
C GLY A 43 -9.76 23.60 -6.78
N ASP A 44 -8.55 23.43 -7.31
CA ASP A 44 -8.29 23.08 -8.71
C ASP A 44 -8.25 21.56 -8.98
N GLY A 45 -8.45 20.73 -7.95
CA GLY A 45 -8.40 19.26 -8.05
C GLY A 45 -7.02 18.67 -8.29
N ARG A 46 -5.97 19.49 -8.40
CA ARG A 46 -4.61 19.01 -8.70
C ARG A 46 -3.99 18.26 -7.53
N TRP A 47 -4.28 18.69 -6.31
CA TRP A 47 -3.65 18.19 -5.09
C TRP A 47 -4.65 17.45 -4.21
N VAL A 48 -4.24 16.29 -3.71
CA VAL A 48 -4.95 15.53 -2.69
C VAL A 48 -4.05 15.39 -1.48
N ALA A 49 -4.51 15.90 -0.33
CA ALA A 49 -3.83 15.76 0.94
C ALA A 49 -4.57 14.75 1.81
N TYR A 50 -3.88 13.79 2.40
CA TYR A 50 -4.46 12.82 3.34
C TYR A 50 -3.45 12.41 4.39
N VAL A 51 -3.91 12.14 5.61
CA VAL A 51 -3.05 11.76 6.72
C VAL A 51 -3.11 10.27 6.92
N VAL A 52 -1.95 9.65 7.03
CA VAL A 52 -1.77 8.23 7.29
C VAL A 52 -1.36 8.08 8.75
N LYS A 53 -2.23 7.51 9.58
CA LYS A 53 -2.03 7.39 11.02
C LYS A 53 -2.08 5.91 11.44
N PRO A 54 -0.95 5.33 11.88
CA PRO A 54 -0.97 4.00 12.50
C PRO A 54 -1.62 4.06 13.89
N LEU A 55 -2.01 2.90 14.43
CA LEU A 55 -2.52 2.82 15.81
C LEU A 55 -1.44 3.20 16.83
N GLU A 56 -0.20 2.77 16.59
CA GLU A 56 0.98 3.18 17.34
C GLU A 56 2.03 3.81 16.42
N GLY A 57 2.53 5.01 16.80
CA GLY A 57 3.55 5.74 16.07
C GLY A 57 3.10 7.12 15.60
N ASP A 58 3.96 7.77 14.82
CA ASP A 58 3.72 9.11 14.29
C ASP A 58 2.85 9.09 13.03
N ALA A 59 1.96 10.08 12.92
CA ALA A 59 1.21 10.31 11.70
C ALA A 59 2.07 10.92 10.59
N GLU A 60 1.72 10.64 9.34
CA GLU A 60 2.39 11.16 8.15
C GLU A 60 1.37 11.79 7.20
N LEU A 61 1.61 13.02 6.78
CA LEU A 61 0.81 13.64 5.72
C LEU A 61 1.34 13.16 4.37
N ARG A 62 0.43 12.72 3.52
CA ARG A 62 0.68 12.42 2.12
C ARG A 62 0.03 13.49 1.26
N LEU A 63 0.83 14.07 0.37
CA LEU A 63 0.37 15.03 -0.62
C LEU A 63 0.57 14.41 -2.01
N TYR A 64 -0.54 14.08 -2.67
CA TYR A 64 -0.58 13.48 -3.99
C TYR A 64 -0.85 14.55 -5.05
N ASP A 65 -0.01 14.60 -6.08
CA ASP A 65 -0.19 15.40 -7.28
C ASP A 65 -0.89 14.55 -8.34
N ALA A 66 -2.15 14.86 -8.63
CA ALA A 66 -2.96 14.12 -9.61
C ALA A 66 -2.47 14.31 -11.06
N GLN A 67 -1.66 15.34 -11.36
CA GLN A 67 -1.12 15.54 -12.70
C GLN A 67 0.16 14.74 -12.95
N THR A 68 1.03 14.67 -11.94
CA THR A 68 2.33 13.98 -12.08
C THR A 68 2.34 12.58 -11.48
N GLU A 69 1.24 12.17 -10.83
CA GLU A 69 1.06 10.93 -10.08
C GLU A 69 2.09 10.74 -8.94
N LYS A 70 2.77 11.82 -8.54
CA LYS A 70 3.76 11.78 -7.46
C LYS A 70 3.11 11.98 -6.10
N THR A 71 3.63 11.27 -5.11
CA THR A 71 3.23 11.45 -3.71
C THR A 71 4.41 11.94 -2.88
N TYR A 72 4.22 13.05 -2.18
CA TYR A 72 5.16 13.59 -1.21
C TYR A 72 4.72 13.19 0.20
N ALA A 73 5.69 12.89 1.06
CA ALA A 73 5.45 12.54 2.45
C ALA A 73 6.01 13.64 3.35
N VAL A 74 5.21 14.09 4.31
CA VAL A 74 5.61 15.05 5.34
C VAL A 74 5.42 14.37 6.70
N PRO A 75 6.51 14.06 7.42
CA PRO A 75 6.42 13.36 8.70
C PRO A 75 5.81 14.26 9.76
N ARG A 76 5.05 13.67 10.69
CA ARG A 76 4.47 14.34 11.87
C ARG A 76 3.54 15.51 11.52
N ALA A 77 2.75 15.35 10.46
CA ALA A 77 1.77 16.34 10.02
C ALA A 77 0.36 15.72 9.92
N GLU A 78 -0.64 16.38 10.51
CA GLU A 78 -1.98 15.79 10.74
C GLU A 78 -3.17 16.66 10.30
N LYS A 79 -2.94 17.94 10.00
CA LYS A 79 -4.01 18.90 9.72
C LYS A 79 -3.76 19.67 8.41
N PRO A 80 -3.76 19.00 7.26
CA PRO A 80 -3.59 19.68 5.98
C PRO A 80 -4.71 20.71 5.76
N GLN A 81 -4.39 21.85 5.16
CA GLN A 81 -5.36 22.83 4.68
C GLN A 81 -4.85 23.38 3.34
N PHE A 82 -5.75 23.46 2.36
CA PHE A 82 -5.51 24.21 1.15
C PHE A 82 -6.06 25.62 1.33
N GLN A 83 -5.27 26.62 0.96
CA GLN A 83 -5.78 27.99 0.90
C GLN A 83 -6.56 28.15 -0.40
N SER A 84 -7.75 28.74 -0.30
CA SER A 84 -8.49 29.21 -1.47
C SER A 84 -7.81 30.48 -1.98
N GLY A 85 -7.34 30.43 -3.22
CA GLY A 85 -6.88 31.61 -3.98
C GLY A 85 -8.02 32.23 -4.78
#